data_AF-A0A1W0WI50-F1
#
_entry.id   AF-A0A1W0WI50-F1
#
_cell.length_a   1.000
_cell.length_b   1.000
_cell.length_c   1.000
_cell.angle_alpha   90.00
_cell.angle_beta   90.00
_cell.angle_gamma   90.00
#
_symmetry.space_group_name_H-M   'P 1'
#
loop_
_entity.id
_entity.type
_entity.pdbx_description
1 polymer ?
#
loop_
_entity_poly.entity_id
_entity_poly.type
_entity_poly.pdbx_seq_one_letter_code
_entity_poly.pdbx_strand_id
1 'polypeptide(L)'
;MSIWNQQRKLDVEEEKHSPELYAMWNEKVHMLLEAINDNPFDSDYFLWTDIGSFRNKEQAKKLSSFPDTHTASLLGTDRVFFLQVGDFREDHLQIGWNGLPRRDFQHDIGAFVKGVSGTTFGGHSHAIRQYERRYYETMELMRSNGLFIGKDQNIMSTVAVLYPELVKLVKPQYYLDGADPWFYAHYYFSRTILNESTSS
;
A
#
# COMPACT_ATOMS: atom_id res chain seq x y z
N MET A 1 -3.53 -7.11 21.87
CA MET A 1 -4.48 -6.00 22.15
C MET A 1 -3.90 -4.84 22.95
N SER A 2 -3.03 -5.05 23.95
CA SER A 2 -2.46 -3.95 24.77
C SER A 2 -1.76 -2.87 23.95
N ILE A 3 -0.96 -3.25 22.94
CA ILE A 3 -0.27 -2.33 22.03
C ILE A 3 -1.28 -1.44 21.27
N TRP A 4 -2.30 -2.04 20.66
CA TRP A 4 -3.28 -1.29 19.86
C TRP A 4 -4.15 -0.34 20.70
N ASN A 5 -4.44 -0.70 21.96
CA ASN A 5 -5.09 0.20 22.91
C ASN A 5 -4.24 1.43 23.24
N GLN A 6 -2.91 1.28 23.30
CA GLN A 6 -1.99 2.40 23.50
C GLN A 6 -1.92 3.27 22.23
N GLN A 7 -1.83 2.64 21.06
CA GLN A 7 -1.79 3.33 19.77
C GLN A 7 -3.05 4.14 19.50
N ARG A 8 -4.23 3.67 19.95
CA ARG A 8 -5.47 4.43 19.82
C ARG A 8 -5.37 5.83 20.43
N LYS A 9 -4.69 5.97 21.58
CA LYS A 9 -4.51 7.26 22.26
C LYS A 9 -3.65 8.25 21.46
N LEU A 10 -2.93 7.78 20.46
CA LEU A 10 -2.16 8.62 19.55
C LEU A 10 -3.00 9.01 18.32
N ASP A 11 -4.01 8.23 17.92
CA ASP A 11 -4.75 8.49 16.68
C ASP A 11 -5.59 9.77 16.79
N VAL A 12 -5.29 10.74 15.93
CA VAL A 12 -6.08 11.96 15.76
C VAL A 12 -7.49 11.68 15.23
N GLU A 13 -7.72 10.49 14.69
CA GLU A 13 -9.02 9.99 14.22
C GLU A 13 -9.57 8.83 15.09
N GLU A 14 -9.23 8.76 16.39
CA GLU A 14 -9.56 7.62 17.27
C GLU A 14 -11.06 7.28 17.41
N GLU A 15 -11.94 8.21 17.06
CA GLU A 15 -13.40 8.00 17.05
C GLU A 15 -13.86 7.16 15.84
N LYS A 16 -13.06 7.15 14.76
CA LYS A 16 -13.38 6.42 13.51
C LYS A 16 -12.80 5.02 13.47
N HIS A 17 -11.90 4.69 14.39
CA HIS A 17 -11.11 3.46 14.33
C HIS A 17 -11.08 2.74 15.67
N SER A 18 -10.89 1.42 15.62
CA SER A 18 -10.75 0.58 16.80
C SER A 18 -9.38 -0.10 16.86
N PRO A 19 -8.94 -0.53 18.06
CA PRO A 19 -7.71 -1.31 18.22
C PRO A 19 -7.68 -2.59 17.37
N GLU A 20 -8.83 -3.24 17.19
CA GLU A 20 -8.97 -4.44 16.35
C GLU A 20 -8.77 -4.11 14.86
N LEU A 21 -9.24 -2.94 14.43
CA LEU A 21 -9.03 -2.47 13.06
C LEU A 21 -7.55 -2.19 12.78
N TYR A 22 -6.83 -1.60 13.74
CA TYR A 22 -5.37 -1.43 13.63
C TYR A 22 -4.65 -2.77 13.52
N ALA A 23 -5.04 -3.76 14.33
CA ALA A 23 -4.49 -5.11 14.22
C ALA A 23 -4.72 -5.65 12.81
N MET A 24 -5.96 -5.62 12.32
CA MET A 24 -6.30 -6.12 10.99
C MET A 24 -5.52 -5.45 9.86
N TRP A 25 -5.37 -4.12 9.90
CA TRP A 25 -4.60 -3.39 8.90
C TRP A 25 -3.12 -3.77 8.90
N ASN A 26 -2.52 -3.94 10.08
CA ASN A 26 -1.10 -4.28 10.20
C ASN A 26 -0.82 -5.77 9.92
N GLU A 27 -1.83 -6.64 9.89
CA GLU A 27 -1.68 -8.06 9.50
C GLU A 27 -1.72 -8.29 7.99
N LYS A 28 -2.14 -7.32 7.17
CA LYS A 28 -2.28 -7.51 5.71
C LYS A 28 -1.00 -8.03 5.04
N VAL A 29 0.15 -7.49 5.44
CA VAL A 29 1.46 -7.88 4.90
C VAL A 29 1.79 -9.33 5.29
N HIS A 30 1.53 -9.71 6.53
CA HIS A 30 1.73 -11.07 7.01
C HIS A 30 0.76 -12.07 6.35
N MET A 31 -0.52 -11.73 6.21
CA MET A 31 -1.49 -12.56 5.49
C MET A 31 -1.08 -12.80 4.03
N LEU A 32 -0.53 -11.79 3.36
CA LEU A 32 0.01 -11.94 2.02
C LEU A 32 1.23 -12.88 2.00
N LEU A 33 2.09 -12.81 3.02
CA LEU A 33 3.24 -13.70 3.17
C LEU A 33 2.81 -15.16 3.40
N GLU A 34 1.78 -15.40 4.19
CA GLU A 34 1.24 -16.75 4.40
C GLU A 34 0.70 -17.34 3.08
N ALA A 35 -0.02 -16.54 2.27
CA ALA A 35 -0.45 -16.97 0.95
C ALA A 35 0.73 -17.33 0.02
N ILE A 36 1.86 -16.61 0.13
CA ILE A 36 3.10 -16.90 -0.59
C ILE A 36 3.76 -18.19 -0.08
N ASN A 37 3.64 -18.51 1.20
CA ASN A 37 4.22 -19.72 1.78
C ASN A 37 3.42 -20.97 1.38
N ASP A 38 2.10 -20.88 1.39
CA ASP A 38 1.22 -21.98 0.97
C ASP A 38 1.28 -22.22 -0.55
N ASN A 39 1.29 -21.13 -1.34
CA ASN A 39 1.38 -21.07 -2.80
C ASN A 39 0.77 -22.27 -3.56
N PRO A 40 -0.52 -22.59 -3.39
CA PRO A 40 -1.14 -23.77 -4.01
C PRO A 40 -1.25 -23.66 -5.55
N PHE A 41 -1.02 -22.47 -6.10
CA PHE A 41 -1.14 -22.17 -7.52
C PHE A 41 0.22 -21.99 -8.22
N ASP A 42 1.33 -22.29 -7.53
CA ASP A 42 2.69 -22.14 -8.07
C ASP A 42 2.94 -20.77 -8.73
N SER A 43 2.49 -19.71 -8.04
CA SER A 43 2.53 -18.34 -8.52
C SER A 43 3.81 -17.64 -8.09
N ASP A 44 4.33 -16.76 -8.96
CA ASP A 44 5.48 -15.90 -8.65
C ASP A 44 5.05 -14.55 -8.08
N TYR A 45 3.87 -14.06 -8.47
CA TYR A 45 3.35 -12.74 -8.14
C TYR A 45 2.09 -12.81 -7.29
N PHE A 46 2.01 -11.94 -6.30
CA PHE A 46 0.92 -11.90 -5.32
C PHE A 46 0.46 -10.46 -5.12
N LEU A 47 -0.86 -10.27 -4.99
CA LEU A 47 -1.48 -8.98 -4.73
C LEU A 47 -2.40 -9.12 -3.52
N TRP A 48 -2.23 -8.23 -2.54
CA TRP A 48 -3.28 -7.95 -1.58
C TRP A 48 -4.34 -7.05 -2.22
N THR A 49 -5.61 -7.31 -1.96
CA THR A 49 -6.71 -6.41 -2.35
C THR A 49 -7.79 -6.42 -1.28
N ASP A 50 -8.10 -5.24 -0.72
CA ASP A 50 -9.15 -5.12 0.29
C ASP A 50 -10.50 -5.59 -0.26
N ILE A 51 -11.29 -6.31 0.54
CA ILE A 51 -12.61 -6.82 0.14
C ILE A 51 -13.58 -5.71 -0.33
N GLY A 52 -13.39 -4.48 0.15
CA GLY A 52 -14.17 -3.30 -0.25
C GLY A 52 -13.79 -2.71 -1.61
N SER A 53 -12.88 -3.32 -2.36
CA SER A 53 -12.27 -2.80 -3.58
C SER A 53 -13.20 -2.77 -4.81
N PHE A 54 -14.21 -3.64 -4.88
CA PHE A 54 -15.09 -3.77 -6.06
C PHE A 54 -16.55 -3.45 -5.74
N ARG A 55 -16.78 -2.42 -4.92
CA ARG A 55 -18.12 -2.07 -4.41
C ARG A 55 -19.06 -1.45 -5.45
N ASN A 56 -18.51 -0.81 -6.49
CA ASN A 56 -19.32 -0.27 -7.59
C ASN A 56 -19.43 -1.32 -8.70
N LYS A 57 -20.63 -1.88 -8.86
CA LYS A 57 -20.89 -2.97 -9.81
C LYS A 57 -20.59 -2.58 -11.26
N GLU A 58 -20.90 -1.36 -11.67
CA GLU A 58 -20.67 -0.90 -13.06
C GLU A 58 -19.18 -0.68 -13.35
N GLN A 59 -18.42 -0.18 -12.37
CA GLN A 59 -16.96 -0.08 -12.50
C GLN A 59 -16.31 -1.47 -12.48
N ALA A 60 -16.72 -2.36 -11.56
CA ALA A 60 -16.17 -3.71 -11.45
C ALA A 60 -16.33 -4.51 -12.75
N LYS A 61 -17.45 -4.37 -13.47
CA LYS A 61 -17.64 -4.99 -14.80
C LYS A 61 -16.60 -4.54 -15.83
N LYS A 62 -16.09 -3.32 -15.72
CA LYS A 62 -15.06 -2.77 -16.62
C LYS A 62 -13.63 -3.24 -16.27
N LEU A 63 -13.48 -4.01 -15.18
CA LEU A 63 -12.21 -4.53 -14.65
C LEU A 63 -12.12 -6.07 -14.80
N SER A 64 -12.71 -6.62 -15.87
CA SER A 64 -12.89 -8.07 -16.05
C SER A 64 -11.60 -8.87 -16.24
N SER A 65 -10.50 -8.20 -16.59
CA SER A 65 -9.16 -8.76 -16.75
C SER A 65 -8.30 -8.65 -15.49
N PHE A 66 -8.84 -8.13 -14.38
CA PHE A 66 -8.12 -8.07 -13.12
C PHE A 66 -7.97 -9.46 -12.47
N PRO A 67 -6.80 -9.83 -11.95
CA PRO A 67 -5.50 -9.19 -12.18
C PRO A 67 -4.85 -9.65 -13.50
N ASP A 68 -4.29 -8.70 -14.26
CA ASP A 68 -3.55 -8.93 -15.50
C ASP A 68 -2.10 -9.33 -15.20
N THR A 69 -1.73 -10.55 -15.60
CA THR A 69 -0.41 -11.13 -15.31
C THR A 69 0.73 -10.42 -16.05
N HIS A 70 0.46 -9.82 -17.21
CA HIS A 70 1.47 -9.06 -17.93
C HIS A 70 1.88 -7.81 -17.14
N THR A 71 0.90 -7.04 -16.66
CA THR A 71 1.16 -5.86 -15.82
C THR A 71 1.91 -6.24 -14.54
N ALA A 72 1.56 -7.36 -13.91
CA ALA A 72 2.28 -7.86 -12.74
C ALA A 72 3.76 -8.13 -13.05
N SER A 73 4.07 -8.76 -14.20
CA SER A 73 5.45 -9.05 -14.61
C SER A 73 6.31 -7.80 -14.83
N LEU A 74 5.70 -6.67 -15.23
CA LEU A 74 6.41 -5.40 -15.45
C LEU A 74 6.92 -4.76 -14.15
N LEU A 75 6.48 -5.24 -12.98
CA LEU A 75 7.04 -4.82 -11.68
C LEU A 75 8.48 -5.31 -11.48
N GLY A 76 8.91 -6.33 -12.22
CA GLY A 76 10.14 -7.05 -11.96
C GLY A 76 10.05 -7.91 -10.71
N THR A 77 11.20 -8.36 -10.20
CA THR A 77 11.28 -9.30 -9.07
C THR A 77 11.63 -8.66 -7.74
N ASP A 78 12.05 -7.39 -7.77
CA ASP A 78 12.76 -6.75 -6.64
C ASP A 78 11.95 -5.62 -5.98
N ARG A 79 10.75 -5.33 -6.50
CA ARG A 79 9.92 -4.22 -6.01
C ARG A 79 8.49 -4.63 -5.69
N VAL A 80 7.95 -4.01 -4.65
CA VAL A 80 6.53 -4.08 -4.29
C VAL A 80 5.82 -2.84 -4.83
N PHE A 81 4.76 -3.06 -5.59
CA PHE A 81 3.87 -2.03 -6.08
C PHE A 81 3.10 -1.38 -4.92
N PHE A 82 3.03 -0.05 -4.96
CA PHE A 82 2.06 0.75 -4.19
C PHE A 82 1.45 1.84 -5.07
N LEU A 83 0.16 2.06 -4.89
CA LEU A 83 -0.50 3.25 -5.43
C LEU A 83 -0.15 4.46 -4.56
N GLN A 84 0.51 5.46 -5.13
CA GLN A 84 0.82 6.72 -4.45
C GLN A 84 -0.33 7.71 -4.66
N VAL A 85 -1.14 7.88 -3.62
CA VAL A 85 -2.32 8.76 -3.63
C VAL A 85 -2.03 10.17 -3.12
N GLY A 86 -0.88 10.38 -2.46
CA GLY A 86 -0.41 11.68 -2.01
C GLY A 86 1.10 11.87 -2.23
N ASP A 87 1.51 13.11 -2.48
CA ASP A 87 2.92 13.44 -2.65
C ASP A 87 3.68 13.37 -1.33
N PHE A 88 4.92 12.88 -1.40
CA PHE A 88 5.84 12.98 -0.26
C PHE A 88 6.40 14.39 -0.21
N ARG A 89 6.15 15.06 0.92
CA ARG A 89 6.70 16.39 1.20
C ARG A 89 8.20 16.31 1.44
N GLU A 90 8.87 17.45 1.31
CA GLU A 90 10.32 17.53 1.49
C GLU A 90 10.76 17.02 2.89
N ASP A 91 9.99 17.33 3.93
CA ASP A 91 10.24 16.88 5.30
C ASP A 91 9.91 15.40 5.55
N HIS A 92 9.10 14.75 4.70
CA HIS A 92 9.01 13.30 4.67
C HIS A 92 10.31 12.69 4.13
N LEU A 93 10.91 13.30 3.10
CA LEU A 93 12.10 12.77 2.43
C LEU A 93 13.40 13.03 3.21
N GLN A 94 13.38 13.95 4.18
CA GLN A 94 14.52 14.21 5.05
C GLN A 94 14.52 13.26 6.25
N ILE A 95 15.59 12.46 6.40
CA ILE A 95 15.72 11.53 7.51
C ILE A 95 16.32 12.22 8.74
N GLY A 96 15.67 12.06 9.89
CA GLY A 96 16.10 12.55 11.18
C GLY A 96 17.22 11.69 11.81
N TRP A 97 17.75 12.17 12.93
CA TRP A 97 18.83 11.48 13.68
C TRP A 97 18.39 10.11 14.24
N ASN A 98 17.09 9.87 14.37
CA ASN A 98 16.50 8.61 14.82
C ASN A 98 16.27 7.60 13.69
N GLY A 99 16.71 7.91 12.46
CA GLY A 99 16.56 7.02 11.30
C GLY A 99 15.15 7.01 10.69
N LEU A 100 14.27 7.92 11.10
CA LEU A 100 12.90 8.06 10.58
C LEU A 100 12.75 9.39 9.82
N PRO A 101 11.75 9.54 8.93
CA PRO A 101 11.36 10.82 8.37
C PRO A 101 11.22 11.93 9.42
N ARG A 102 11.68 13.15 9.13
CA ARG A 102 11.55 14.31 10.03
C ARG A 102 10.10 14.67 10.33
N ARG A 103 9.21 14.37 9.37
CA ARG A 103 7.75 14.45 9.53
C ARG A 103 7.15 13.06 9.33
N ASP A 104 6.30 12.62 10.25
CA ASP A 104 5.51 11.42 10.10
C ASP A 104 4.27 11.65 9.20
N PHE A 105 3.68 10.54 8.74
CA PHE A 105 2.47 10.54 7.91
C PHE A 105 1.17 10.56 8.74
N GLN A 106 1.23 10.54 10.07
CA GLN A 106 0.04 10.48 10.93
C GLN A 106 -0.81 11.74 10.81
N HIS A 107 -0.15 12.88 10.64
CA HIS A 107 -0.80 14.19 10.57
C HIS A 107 -1.23 14.59 9.16
N ASP A 108 -1.06 13.71 8.17
CA ASP A 108 -1.58 13.92 6.82
C ASP A 108 -3.03 13.45 6.74
N ILE A 109 -3.94 14.40 7.01
CA ILE A 109 -5.37 14.13 7.10
C ILE A 109 -6.02 14.22 5.71
N GLY A 110 -6.62 13.11 5.29
CA GLY A 110 -7.35 12.97 4.02
C GLY A 110 -6.77 11.89 3.12
N ALA A 111 -7.62 11.22 2.35
CA ALA A 111 -7.20 10.12 1.47
C ALA A 111 -6.06 10.52 0.52
N PHE A 112 -6.13 11.70 -0.10
CA PHE A 112 -5.18 12.14 -1.13
C PHE A 112 -3.90 12.80 -0.59
N VAL A 113 -3.64 12.72 0.72
CA VAL A 113 -2.39 13.22 1.32
C VAL A 113 -1.60 12.13 2.05
N LYS A 114 -2.15 10.92 2.21
CA LYS A 114 -1.57 9.83 3.02
C LYS A 114 -0.43 9.04 2.37
N GLY A 115 0.31 9.65 1.45
CA GLY A 115 1.43 8.99 0.76
C GLY A 115 0.96 7.84 -0.14
N VAL A 116 0.94 6.61 0.38
CA VAL A 116 0.51 5.41 -0.36
C VAL A 116 -0.85 4.85 0.10
N SER A 117 -1.57 4.22 -0.83
CA SER A 117 -2.81 3.49 -0.54
C SER A 117 -2.53 2.12 0.07
N GLY A 118 -3.32 1.75 1.09
CA GLY A 118 -3.33 0.40 1.68
C GLY A 118 -4.35 -0.55 1.05
N THR A 119 -5.06 -0.15 -0.02
CA THR A 119 -6.15 -0.95 -0.62
C THR A 119 -5.65 -2.09 -1.50
N THR A 120 -4.57 -1.86 -2.26
CA THR A 120 -3.98 -2.84 -3.16
C THR A 120 -2.48 -2.61 -3.24
N PHE A 121 -1.72 -3.66 -2.95
CA PHE A 121 -0.27 -3.68 -3.03
C PHE A 121 0.20 -5.11 -3.31
N GLY A 122 1.43 -5.26 -3.79
CA GLY A 122 2.01 -6.58 -4.03
C GLY A 122 3.07 -6.57 -5.11
N GLY A 123 3.49 -7.74 -5.55
CA GLY A 123 4.64 -7.90 -6.43
C GLY A 123 5.14 -9.33 -6.43
N HIS A 124 6.37 -9.52 -6.86
CA HIS A 124 7.00 -10.83 -6.85
C HIS A 124 7.22 -11.32 -5.41
N SER A 125 7.09 -12.62 -5.17
CA SER A 125 7.27 -13.26 -3.87
C SER A 125 8.59 -12.88 -3.20
N HIS A 126 9.67 -12.81 -3.98
CA HIS A 126 10.99 -12.35 -3.53
C HIS A 126 10.95 -10.93 -2.92
N ALA A 127 10.38 -9.95 -3.63
CA ALA A 127 10.26 -8.58 -3.14
C ALA A 127 9.35 -8.49 -1.91
N ILE A 128 8.23 -9.22 -1.90
CA ILE A 128 7.29 -9.19 -0.76
C ILE A 128 7.96 -9.74 0.51
N ARG A 129 8.76 -10.81 0.41
CA ARG A 129 9.53 -11.34 1.55
C ARG A 129 10.55 -10.33 2.10
N GLN A 130 11.15 -9.51 1.24
CA GLN A 130 12.03 -8.42 1.71
C GLN A 130 11.22 -7.28 2.33
N TYR A 131 10.09 -6.93 1.71
CA TYR A 131 9.20 -5.87 2.17
C TYR A 131 8.60 -6.16 3.54
N GLU A 132 8.17 -7.39 3.80
CA GLU A 132 7.63 -7.80 5.10
C GLU A 132 8.62 -7.55 6.23
N ARG A 133 9.89 -7.91 6.04
CA ARG A 133 10.95 -7.65 7.02
C ARG A 133 11.11 -6.15 7.26
N ARG A 134 11.22 -5.36 6.18
CA ARG A 134 11.34 -3.90 6.29
C ARG A 134 10.12 -3.25 6.93
N TYR A 135 8.93 -3.80 6.68
CA TYR A 135 7.68 -3.31 7.25
C TYR A 135 7.67 -3.47 8.78
N TYR A 136 7.97 -4.66 9.30
CA TYR A 136 7.99 -4.89 10.75
C TYR A 136 9.19 -4.25 11.46
N GLU A 137 10.36 -4.19 10.80
CA GLU A 137 11.51 -3.41 11.30
C GLU A 137 11.15 -1.91 11.42
N THR A 138 10.49 -1.36 10.39
CA THR A 138 10.04 0.05 10.39
C THR A 138 8.96 0.29 11.42
N MET A 139 7.99 -0.62 11.56
CA MET A 139 6.95 -0.54 12.58
C MET A 139 7.56 -0.48 13.98
N GLU A 140 8.55 -1.33 14.29
CA GLU A 140 9.20 -1.34 15.59
C GLU A 140 10.06 -0.08 15.81
N LEU A 141 10.75 0.40 14.77
CA LEU A 141 11.51 1.65 14.84
C LEU A 141 10.57 2.85 15.12
N MET A 142 9.43 2.93 14.44
CA MET A 142 8.40 3.94 14.68
C MET A 142 7.85 3.84 16.10
N ARG A 143 7.47 2.63 16.54
CA ARG A 143 6.89 2.38 17.86
C ARG A 143 7.84 2.74 19.00
N SER A 144 9.11 2.35 18.89
CA SER A 144 10.15 2.66 19.88
C SER A 144 10.47 4.16 19.97
N ASN A 145 10.19 4.92 18.90
CA ASN A 145 10.27 6.38 18.87
C ASN A 145 8.95 7.08 19.24
N GLY A 146 7.94 6.35 19.72
CA GLY A 146 6.67 6.91 20.15
C GLY A 146 5.75 7.39 19.02
N LEU A 147 6.00 6.98 17.78
CA LEU A 147 5.15 7.33 16.64
C LEU A 147 3.93 6.40 16.53
N PHE A 148 2.89 6.90 15.88
CA PHE A 148 1.67 6.15 15.63
C PHE A 148 1.84 5.11 14.52
N ILE A 149 1.56 3.85 14.86
CA ILE A 149 1.64 2.67 13.99
C ILE A 149 0.27 2.02 13.75
N GLY A 150 -0.83 2.64 14.18
CA GLY A 150 -2.16 2.03 14.08
C GLY A 150 -2.67 1.91 12.63
N LYS A 151 -2.31 2.85 11.76
CA LYS A 151 -2.66 2.83 10.32
C LYS A 151 -1.50 2.25 9.52
N ASP A 152 -1.76 1.16 8.81
CA ASP A 152 -0.79 0.49 7.92
C ASP A 152 -0.16 1.45 6.91
N GLN A 153 -0.94 2.38 6.36
CA GLN A 153 -0.48 3.41 5.41
C GLN A 153 0.66 4.27 5.94
N ASN A 154 0.70 4.54 7.25
CA ASN A 154 1.77 5.32 7.85
C ASN A 154 3.10 4.57 7.72
N ILE A 155 3.09 3.29 8.09
CA ILE A 155 4.26 2.43 8.03
C ILE A 155 4.64 2.17 6.57
N MET A 156 3.67 1.86 5.70
CA MET A 156 3.91 1.63 4.27
C MET A 156 4.57 2.84 3.60
N SER A 157 4.10 4.05 3.91
CA SER A 157 4.68 5.29 3.39
C SER A 157 6.08 5.54 3.95
N THR A 158 6.31 5.26 5.24
CA THR A 158 7.66 5.33 5.83
C THR A 158 8.62 4.34 5.18
N VAL A 159 8.21 3.09 4.94
CA VAL A 159 9.02 2.11 4.19
C VAL A 159 9.34 2.61 2.79
N ALA A 160 8.37 3.19 2.07
CA ALA A 160 8.58 3.72 0.73
C ALA A 160 9.60 4.87 0.67
N VAL A 161 9.68 5.67 1.75
CA VAL A 161 10.69 6.74 1.89
C VAL A 161 12.06 6.18 2.26
N LEU A 162 12.12 5.23 3.19
CA LEU A 162 13.39 4.68 3.70
C LEU A 162 14.05 3.71 2.73
N TYR A 163 13.26 2.99 1.93
CA TYR A 163 13.71 1.94 1.01
C TYR A 163 13.09 2.14 -0.38
N PRO A 164 13.35 3.28 -1.06
CA PRO A 164 12.73 3.61 -2.34
C PRO A 164 13.06 2.61 -3.45
N GLU A 165 14.17 1.88 -3.34
CA GLU A 165 14.57 0.83 -4.26
C GLU A 165 13.69 -0.44 -4.18
N LEU A 166 13.04 -0.67 -3.04
CA LEU A 166 12.17 -1.83 -2.76
C LEU A 166 10.72 -1.59 -3.19
N VAL A 167 10.37 -0.34 -3.54
CA VAL A 167 9.00 0.02 -3.90
C VAL A 167 8.89 0.54 -5.32
N LYS A 168 7.77 0.20 -5.97
CA LYS A 168 7.35 0.80 -7.24
C LYS A 168 6.11 1.63 -6.97
N LEU A 169 6.29 2.94 -6.92
CA LEU A 169 5.19 3.90 -6.75
C LEU A 169 4.55 4.21 -8.09
N VAL A 170 3.23 4.14 -8.14
CA VAL A 170 2.42 4.53 -9.30
C VAL A 170 1.41 5.57 -8.86
N LYS A 171 1.38 6.72 -9.54
CA LYS A 171 0.37 7.75 -9.29
C LYS A 171 -0.92 7.44 -10.05
N PRO A 172 -2.10 7.71 -9.45
CA PRO A 172 -3.35 7.53 -10.17
C PRO A 172 -3.46 8.50 -11.34
N GLN A 173 -4.12 8.06 -12.40
CA GLN A 173 -4.48 8.87 -13.55
C GLN A 173 -6.00 8.91 -13.70
N TYR A 174 -6.51 9.86 -14.49
CA TYR A 174 -7.93 9.88 -14.84
C TYR A 174 -8.31 8.56 -15.54
N TYR A 175 -9.38 7.91 -15.09
CA TYR A 175 -9.83 6.62 -15.60
C TYR A 175 -11.34 6.45 -15.42
N LEU A 176 -11.94 5.57 -16.22
CA LEU A 176 -13.34 5.16 -16.16
C LEU A 176 -14.32 6.34 -15.92
N ASP A 177 -14.20 7.38 -16.75
CA ASP A 177 -15.08 8.56 -16.71
C ASP A 177 -15.05 9.32 -15.37
N GLY A 178 -13.92 9.31 -14.67
CA GLY A 178 -13.74 10.01 -13.39
C GLY A 178 -14.02 9.12 -12.18
N ALA A 179 -13.71 7.83 -12.26
CA ALA A 179 -13.74 6.95 -11.11
C ALA A 179 -12.77 7.40 -10.01
N ASP A 180 -13.05 6.99 -8.77
CA ASP A 180 -12.29 7.42 -7.59
C ASP A 180 -10.81 7.02 -7.73
N PRO A 181 -9.87 7.98 -7.75
CA PRO A 181 -8.43 7.70 -7.91
C PRO A 181 -7.88 6.77 -6.82
N TRP A 182 -8.52 6.68 -5.66
CA TRP A 182 -8.14 5.78 -4.57
C TRP A 182 -8.17 4.29 -4.97
N PHE A 183 -8.98 3.93 -5.98
CA PHE A 183 -9.11 2.56 -6.50
C PHE A 183 -8.41 2.35 -7.85
N TYR A 184 -7.56 3.30 -8.28
CA TYR A 184 -6.85 3.22 -9.57
C TYR A 184 -5.99 1.96 -9.72
N ALA A 185 -5.49 1.38 -8.64
CA ALA A 185 -4.70 0.15 -8.67
C ALA A 185 -5.44 -1.00 -9.37
N HIS A 186 -6.77 -1.11 -9.21
CA HIS A 186 -7.54 -2.14 -9.89
C HIS A 186 -7.53 -1.94 -11.39
N TYR A 187 -7.67 -0.70 -11.85
CA TYR A 187 -7.55 -0.37 -13.26
C TYR A 187 -6.14 -0.60 -13.80
N TYR A 188 -5.12 -0.22 -13.04
CA TYR A 188 -3.71 -0.46 -13.38
C TYR A 188 -3.47 -1.95 -13.68
N PHE A 189 -3.90 -2.84 -12.78
CA PHE A 189 -3.79 -4.29 -12.95
C PHE A 189 -4.96 -4.91 -13.74
N SER A 190 -5.83 -4.13 -14.39
CA SER A 190 -6.81 -4.66 -15.34
C SER A 190 -6.37 -4.46 -16.78
N ARG A 191 -5.24 -3.79 -17.02
CA ARG A 191 -4.90 -3.31 -18.37
C ARG A 191 -4.24 -4.41 -19.20
N THR A 192 -5.04 -5.27 -19.84
CA THR A 192 -4.67 -5.78 -21.16
C THR A 192 -4.73 -4.56 -22.08
N ILE A 193 -3.64 -4.16 -22.74
CA ILE A 193 -3.53 -2.93 -23.55
C ILE A 193 -4.81 -2.69 -24.37
N LEU A 194 -5.72 -1.86 -23.85
CA LEU A 194 -6.85 -1.35 -24.62
C LEU A 194 -6.27 -0.23 -25.47
N ASN A 195 -5.88 -0.61 -26.69
CA ASN A 195 -5.56 0.24 -27.83
C ASN A 195 -4.96 1.59 -27.44
N GLU A 196 -3.64 1.65 -27.33
CA GLU A 196 -2.95 2.85 -27.80
C GLU A 196 -3.22 2.94 -29.30
N SER A 197 -4.32 3.61 -29.66
CA SER A 197 -4.42 4.23 -30.96
C SER A 197 -3.24 5.20 -31.05
N THR A 198 -2.17 4.72 -31.67
CA THR A 198 -1.17 5.53 -32.35
C THR A 198 -1.88 6.69 -33.01
N SER A 199 -1.82 7.85 -32.38
CA SER A 199 -2.20 9.11 -32.98
C SER A 199 -0.88 9.87 -33.08
N SER A 200 -0.34 9.74 -34.28
CA SER A 200 0.73 10.54 -34.89
C SER A 200 0.71 12.01 -34.49
#